data_AF-A0A1V9EL11-F1
#
_entry.id   AF-A0A1V9EL11-F1
#
_cell.length_a   1.000
_cell.length_b   1.000
_cell.length_c   1.000
_cell.angle_alpha   90.00
_cell.angle_beta   90.00
_cell.angle_gamma   90.00
#
_symmetry.space_group_name_H-M   'P 1'
#
loop_
_entity.id
_entity.type
_entity.pdbx_description
1 polymer ?
#
loop_
_entity_poly.entity_id
_entity_poly.type
_entity_poly.pdbx_seq_one_letter_code
_entity_poly.pdbx_strand_id
1 'polypeptide(L)'
;MGSLLASCHSDVSVSYNASYCKDHVVKIDDTITLKADDEKEFLKKTLASGKHTLTVDAGKPVAFELKDDGILNIAHQEFVVFPIKFSFGSSRENLAVSETSGMPNLLVIDSFVVGNKWIMEKVAPKWKRDRIMQLGKGRESKGDEVGTELVKTDSNQLVINKTWEIGISDEIPKSLEQSVSSSTRSAVAFRKKVMDAKMFVLFASISDSYTVQRLSSWED
;
A
#
# COMPACT_ATOMS: atom_id res chain seq x y z
N MET A 1 6.29 11.77 -48.09
CA MET A 1 6.19 10.56 -47.25
C MET A 1 5.98 11.01 -45.82
N GLY A 2 4.77 10.83 -45.29
CA GLY A 2 4.40 11.29 -43.95
C GLY A 2 5.00 10.39 -42.87
N SER A 3 5.72 10.98 -41.93
CA SER A 3 6.21 10.31 -40.74
C SER A 3 5.03 10.07 -39.79
N LEU A 4 4.62 8.81 -39.64
CA LEU A 4 3.73 8.36 -38.57
C LEU A 4 4.57 8.34 -37.28
N LEU A 5 4.54 9.44 -36.53
CA LEU A 5 4.96 9.46 -35.14
C LEU A 5 3.94 8.64 -34.34
N ALA A 6 4.13 7.32 -34.30
CA ALA A 6 3.44 6.45 -33.38
C ALA A 6 3.89 6.84 -31.96
N SER A 7 3.04 7.60 -31.28
CA SER A 7 3.26 7.97 -29.90
C SER A 7 3.07 6.71 -29.05
N CYS A 8 4.16 6.00 -28.74
CA CYS A 8 4.17 4.84 -27.85
C CYS A 8 3.94 5.29 -26.39
N HIS A 9 2.72 5.69 -26.04
CA HIS A 9 2.32 5.76 -24.64
C HIS A 9 1.88 4.35 -24.23
N SER A 10 2.48 3.79 -23.18
CA SER A 10 2.01 2.55 -22.57
C SER A 10 0.77 2.87 -21.73
N ASP A 11 -0.26 2.05 -21.85
CA ASP A 11 -1.42 2.13 -20.96
C ASP A 11 -1.02 1.69 -19.54
N VAL A 12 -1.46 2.44 -18.53
CA VAL A 12 -1.24 2.19 -17.10
C VAL A 12 -2.57 2.12 -16.35
N SER A 13 -2.61 1.33 -15.27
CA SER A 13 -3.81 1.16 -14.45
C SER A 13 -3.72 1.95 -13.15
N VAL A 14 -4.66 2.87 -12.93
CA VAL A 14 -4.79 3.61 -11.67
C VAL A 14 -6.02 3.14 -10.89
N SER A 15 -5.82 2.83 -9.60
CA SER A 15 -6.93 2.59 -8.68
C SER A 15 -7.38 3.92 -8.05
N TYR A 16 -8.68 4.10 -7.82
CA TYR A 16 -9.22 5.31 -7.20
C TYR A 16 -10.38 4.95 -6.26
N ASN A 17 -10.62 5.80 -5.25
CA ASN A 17 -11.74 5.63 -4.33
C ASN A 17 -13.06 5.95 -5.04
N ALA A 18 -13.84 4.93 -5.38
CA ALA A 18 -15.11 5.07 -6.07
C ALA A 18 -16.22 5.59 -5.15
N SER A 19 -16.11 5.40 -3.83
CA SER A 19 -17.04 5.99 -2.87
C SER A 19 -16.92 7.51 -2.81
N TYR A 20 -15.71 8.07 -2.99
CA TYR A 20 -15.51 9.52 -3.12
C TYR A 20 -16.27 10.11 -4.32
N CYS A 21 -16.37 9.36 -5.42
CA CYS A 21 -17.09 9.78 -6.62
C CYS A 21 -18.62 9.78 -6.46
N LYS A 22 -19.17 9.36 -5.32
CA LYS A 22 -20.63 9.45 -5.04
C LYS A 22 -21.05 10.88 -4.77
N ASP A 23 -20.21 11.60 -4.03
CA ASP A 23 -20.47 12.97 -3.59
C ASP A 23 -19.77 14.00 -4.49
N HIS A 24 -18.85 13.56 -5.35
CA HIS A 24 -18.00 14.41 -6.17
C HIS A 24 -17.97 14.00 -7.64
N VAL A 25 -18.00 14.99 -8.55
CA VAL A 25 -17.77 14.78 -9.98
C VAL A 25 -16.28 14.93 -10.26
N VAL A 26 -15.61 13.80 -10.51
CA VAL A 26 -14.17 13.75 -10.75
C VAL A 26 -13.89 13.47 -12.23
N LYS A 27 -13.15 14.38 -12.88
CA LYS A 27 -12.79 14.29 -14.30
C LYS A 27 -11.29 14.30 -14.51
N ILE A 28 -10.82 13.45 -15.43
CA ILE A 28 -9.45 13.43 -15.93
C ILE A 28 -9.45 14.01 -17.35
N ASP A 29 -8.55 14.95 -17.60
CA ASP A 29 -8.38 15.64 -18.89
C ASP A 29 -9.69 16.22 -19.44
N ASP A 30 -10.58 16.62 -18.53
CA ASP A 30 -11.96 17.09 -18.75
C ASP A 30 -12.87 16.18 -19.60
N THR A 31 -12.38 15.00 -20.00
CA THR A 31 -13.03 14.09 -20.94
C THR A 31 -13.42 12.76 -20.29
N ILE A 32 -12.68 12.34 -19.27
CA ILE A 32 -12.87 11.05 -18.60
C ILE A 32 -13.51 11.29 -17.24
N THR A 33 -14.78 10.97 -17.07
CA THR A 33 -15.43 11.01 -15.74
C THR A 33 -15.21 9.69 -15.00
N LEU A 34 -14.71 9.77 -13.77
CA LEU A 34 -14.56 8.61 -12.88
C LEU A 34 -15.93 8.18 -12.35
N LYS A 35 -16.11 6.87 -12.14
CA LYS A 35 -17.42 6.30 -11.77
C LYS A 35 -17.50 6.07 -10.26
N ALA A 36 -18.67 6.32 -9.70
CA ALA A 36 -19.02 5.81 -8.39
C ALA A 36 -19.34 4.31 -8.44
N ASP A 37 -19.22 3.63 -7.31
CA ASP A 37 -19.62 2.23 -7.12
C ASP A 37 -20.11 2.04 -5.68
N ASP A 38 -21.21 1.30 -5.51
CA ASP A 38 -21.82 1.05 -4.21
C ASP A 38 -21.28 -0.18 -3.50
N GLU A 39 -20.67 -1.11 -4.24
CA GLU A 39 -20.19 -2.39 -3.74
C GLU A 39 -18.67 -2.36 -3.50
N LYS A 40 -17.94 -1.62 -4.34
CA LYS A 40 -16.48 -1.57 -4.33
C LYS A 40 -15.98 -0.20 -3.91
N GLU A 41 -15.21 -0.17 -2.83
CA GLU A 41 -14.55 1.07 -2.38
C GLU A 41 -13.55 1.58 -3.41
N PHE A 42 -12.80 0.68 -4.06
CA PHE A 42 -11.77 1.03 -5.04
C PHE A 42 -12.02 0.40 -6.41
N LEU A 43 -12.03 1.24 -7.45
CA LEU A 43 -12.12 0.84 -8.85
C LEU A 43 -10.82 1.12 -9.60
N LYS A 44 -10.60 0.42 -10.71
CA LYS A 44 -9.46 0.64 -11.61
C LYS A 44 -9.88 1.40 -12.85
N LYS A 45 -9.03 2.31 -13.34
CA LYS A 45 -9.15 3.00 -14.61
C LYS A 45 -7.84 2.87 -15.38
N THR A 46 -7.95 2.51 -16.66
CA THR A 46 -6.80 2.53 -17.58
C THR A 46 -6.67 3.92 -18.21
N LEU A 47 -5.46 4.46 -18.20
CA LEU A 47 -5.08 5.75 -18.77
C LEU A 47 -3.77 5.58 -19.55
N ALA A 48 -3.48 6.47 -20.49
CA ALA A 48 -2.16 6.52 -21.10
C ALA A 48 -1.12 6.92 -20.03
N SER A 49 0.12 6.45 -20.12
CA SER A 49 1.22 7.03 -19.36
C SER A 49 1.47 8.48 -19.81
N GLY A 50 1.84 9.37 -18.89
CA GLY A 50 2.20 10.74 -19.21
C GLY A 50 1.55 11.77 -18.29
N LYS A 51 1.42 13.00 -18.78
CA LYS A 51 0.84 14.12 -18.05
C LYS A 51 -0.66 14.17 -18.24
N HIS A 52 -1.36 14.37 -17.14
CA HIS A 52 -2.81 14.49 -17.08
C HIS A 52 -3.21 15.68 -16.21
N THR A 53 -4.50 16.00 -16.25
CA THR A 53 -5.15 16.97 -15.38
C THR A 53 -6.32 16.33 -14.66
N LEU A 54 -6.52 16.68 -13.39
CA LEU A 54 -7.65 16.25 -12.58
C LEU A 54 -8.50 17.45 -12.20
N THR A 55 -9.80 17.36 -12.40
CA THR A 55 -10.78 18.36 -11.98
C THR A 55 -11.80 17.69 -11.06
N VAL A 56 -12.05 18.28 -9.89
CA VAL A 56 -13.06 17.85 -8.92
C VAL A 56 -14.11 18.95 -8.82
N ASP A 57 -15.40 18.63 -9.03
CA ASP A 57 -16.55 19.53 -8.92
C ASP A 57 -16.42 20.84 -9.72
N ALA A 58 -15.88 20.74 -10.94
CA ALA A 58 -15.56 21.89 -11.79
C ALA A 58 -14.61 22.92 -11.14
N GLY A 59 -13.82 22.48 -10.14
CA GLY A 59 -12.77 23.27 -9.51
C GLY A 59 -11.56 23.50 -10.42
N LYS A 60 -10.49 24.03 -9.83
CA LYS A 60 -9.25 24.29 -10.57
C LYS A 60 -8.58 22.97 -10.99
N PRO A 61 -8.18 22.80 -12.27
CA PRO A 61 -7.45 21.61 -12.70
C PRO A 61 -6.10 21.47 -11.97
N VAL A 62 -5.80 20.26 -11.52
CA VAL A 62 -4.52 19.88 -10.90
C VAL A 62 -3.77 18.96 -11.85
N ALA A 63 -2.56 19.36 -12.26
CA ALA A 63 -1.73 18.53 -13.12
C ALA A 63 -1.08 17.39 -12.32
N PHE A 64 -1.00 16.21 -12.93
CA PHE A 64 -0.29 15.05 -12.40
C PHE A 64 0.38 14.25 -13.52
N GLU A 65 1.30 13.37 -13.16
CA GLU A 65 2.01 12.52 -14.12
C GLU A 65 1.90 11.05 -13.71
N LEU A 66 1.57 10.19 -14.66
CA LEU A 66 1.54 8.74 -14.51
C LEU A 66 2.71 8.14 -15.27
N LYS A 67 3.59 7.44 -14.54
CA LYS A 67 4.71 6.71 -15.13
C LYS A 67 4.41 5.21 -15.22
N ASP A 68 3.78 4.69 -14.18
CA ASP A 68 3.42 3.29 -14.02
C ASP A 68 2.00 3.19 -13.43
N ASP A 69 1.54 1.95 -13.21
CA ASP A 69 0.37 1.68 -12.38
C ASP A 69 0.45 2.40 -11.02
N GLY A 70 -0.70 2.65 -10.39
CA GLY A 70 -0.70 3.28 -9.08
C GLY A 70 -2.09 3.48 -8.47
N ILE A 71 -2.15 4.39 -7.51
CA ILE A 71 -3.39 4.88 -6.90
C ILE A 71 -3.50 6.38 -7.20
N LEU A 72 -4.63 6.80 -7.73
CA LEU A 72 -5.04 8.20 -7.82
C LEU A 72 -5.80 8.56 -6.53
N ASN A 73 -5.10 9.22 -5.62
CA ASN A 73 -5.52 9.51 -4.25
C ASN A 73 -6.45 10.74 -4.17
N ILE A 74 -7.57 10.66 -4.86
CA ILE A 74 -8.57 11.76 -4.95
C ILE A 74 -9.24 12.08 -3.60
N ALA A 75 -9.24 11.12 -2.68
CA ALA A 75 -9.87 11.24 -1.37
C ALA A 75 -8.87 11.59 -0.24
N HIS A 76 -7.60 11.86 -0.59
CA HIS A 76 -6.55 12.20 0.38
C HIS A 76 -6.38 11.17 1.50
N GLN A 77 -6.38 9.88 1.15
CA GLN A 77 -6.20 8.77 2.07
C GLN A 77 -4.74 8.39 2.27
N GLU A 78 -4.41 7.86 3.44
CA GLU A 78 -3.13 7.18 3.69
C GLU A 78 -3.27 5.69 3.31
N PHE A 79 -2.23 5.12 2.71
CA PHE A 79 -2.15 3.71 2.39
C PHE A 79 -0.93 3.09 3.06
N VAL A 80 -1.02 1.79 3.34
CA VAL A 80 0.09 0.99 3.86
C VAL A 80 0.45 -0.07 2.84
N VAL A 81 1.73 -0.11 2.48
CA VAL A 81 2.36 -1.19 1.73
C VAL A 81 3.06 -2.10 2.74
N PHE A 82 2.74 -3.39 2.71
CA PHE A 82 3.22 -4.38 3.68
C PHE A 82 3.46 -5.74 3.04
N PRO A 83 4.39 -6.57 3.58
CA PRO A 83 4.68 -7.88 3.01
C PRO A 83 3.66 -8.92 3.45
N ILE A 84 3.31 -9.81 2.52
CA ILE A 84 2.62 -11.07 2.73
C ILE A 84 3.63 -12.20 2.55
N LYS A 85 3.73 -13.08 3.54
CA LYS A 85 4.58 -14.27 3.52
C LYS A 85 3.85 -15.47 2.96
N PHE A 86 4.52 -16.20 2.08
CA PHE A 86 4.09 -17.47 1.52
C PHE A 86 5.12 -18.53 1.89
N SER A 87 4.66 -19.66 2.45
CA SER A 87 5.52 -20.77 2.86
C SER A 87 5.22 -22.01 2.04
N PHE A 88 6.27 -22.69 1.59
CA PHE A 88 6.20 -23.92 0.79
C PHE A 88 6.92 -25.05 1.53
N GLY A 89 6.35 -26.26 1.53
CA GLY A 89 6.96 -27.46 2.12
C GLY A 89 6.15 -28.11 3.25
N SER A 90 6.59 -29.28 3.69
CA SER A 90 5.87 -30.13 4.66
C SER A 90 6.15 -29.74 6.11
N SER A 91 5.66 -28.58 6.53
CA SER A 91 5.12 -28.42 7.88
C SER A 91 3.81 -27.66 7.78
N ARG A 92 2.75 -28.33 8.21
CA ARG A 92 1.39 -27.78 8.36
C ARG A 92 1.46 -26.38 8.98
N GLU A 93 0.87 -25.42 8.26
CA GLU A 93 0.06 -24.28 8.74
C GLU A 93 0.26 -23.04 7.86
N ASN A 94 -0.75 -22.84 7.00
CA ASN A 94 -1.43 -21.59 6.68
C ASN A 94 -0.63 -20.30 6.86
N LEU A 95 -0.40 -19.56 5.76
CA LEU A 95 -0.33 -18.08 5.72
C LEU A 95 0.20 -17.42 7.00
N ALA A 96 1.35 -17.88 7.50
CA ALA A 96 1.97 -17.24 8.64
C ALA A 96 2.75 -16.05 8.09
N VAL A 97 2.19 -14.84 8.19
CA VAL A 97 2.96 -13.61 8.04
C VAL A 97 3.87 -13.50 9.29
N SER A 98 4.90 -14.35 9.40
CA SER A 98 5.78 -14.38 10.58
C SER A 98 7.23 -14.09 10.25
N GLU A 99 7.80 -13.26 11.12
CA GLU A 99 9.22 -13.00 11.36
C GLU A 99 10.02 -12.59 10.14
N THR A 100 9.85 -11.34 9.82
CA THR A 100 10.69 -10.62 8.89
C THR A 100 11.79 -9.86 9.64
N SER A 101 12.91 -9.73 8.97
CA SER A 101 14.25 -9.51 9.48
C SER A 101 14.44 -8.27 10.36
N GLY A 102 14.82 -8.48 11.63
CA GLY A 102 15.82 -7.68 12.39
C GLY A 102 15.70 -6.16 12.54
N MET A 103 14.75 -5.47 11.90
CA MET A 103 14.61 -4.01 11.92
C MET A 103 13.25 -3.58 12.44
N PRO A 104 13.15 -2.45 13.19
CA PRO A 104 11.89 -1.89 13.66
C PRO A 104 10.87 -1.64 12.53
N ASN A 105 9.93 -2.56 12.36
CA ASN A 105 8.75 -2.39 11.52
C ASN A 105 7.60 -1.92 12.41
N LEU A 106 7.48 -0.60 12.54
CA LEU A 106 6.44 0.05 13.31
C LEU A 106 5.90 1.23 12.51
N LEU A 107 4.57 1.38 12.49
CA LEU A 107 3.86 2.52 11.95
C LEU A 107 2.95 3.10 13.02
N VAL A 108 2.82 4.42 13.03
CA VAL A 108 1.75 5.12 13.73
C VAL A 108 0.69 5.52 12.71
N ILE A 109 -0.52 5.03 12.95
CA ILE A 109 -1.71 5.30 12.13
C ILE A 109 -2.78 5.80 13.08
N ASP A 110 -3.23 7.04 12.87
CA ASP A 110 -4.10 7.76 13.81
C ASP A 110 -3.57 7.71 15.26
N SER A 111 -4.33 7.09 16.16
CA SER A 111 -3.98 6.91 17.58
C SER A 111 -3.42 5.52 17.89
N PHE A 112 -3.03 4.75 16.88
CA PHE A 112 -2.56 3.37 17.02
C PHE A 112 -1.12 3.21 16.58
N VAL A 113 -0.42 2.35 17.30
CA VAL A 113 0.92 1.86 16.98
C VAL A 113 0.75 0.44 16.47
N VAL A 114 1.16 0.21 15.23
CA VAL A 114 1.13 -1.10 14.59
C VAL A 114 2.56 -1.53 14.32
N GLY A 115 2.96 -2.72 14.75
CA GLY A 115 4.28 -3.22 14.42
C GLY A 115 4.38 -4.73 14.47
N ASN A 116 5.50 -5.27 13.99
CA ASN A 116 5.76 -6.70 14.08
C ASN A 116 5.68 -7.17 15.54
N LYS A 117 5.03 -8.33 15.76
CA LYS A 117 4.78 -8.89 17.09
C LYS A 117 6.04 -9.00 17.96
N TRP A 118 7.14 -9.51 17.42
CA TRP A 118 8.39 -9.65 18.19
C TRP A 118 8.92 -8.30 18.66
N ILE A 119 8.89 -7.28 17.79
CA ILE A 119 9.33 -5.93 18.13
C ILE A 119 8.42 -5.35 19.20
N MET A 120 7.11 -5.42 18.99
CA MET A 120 6.11 -4.84 19.87
C MET A 120 6.08 -5.50 21.26
N GLU A 121 6.36 -6.80 21.35
CA GLU A 121 6.31 -7.54 22.62
C GLU A 121 7.66 -7.61 23.35
N LYS A 122 8.79 -7.62 22.64
CA LYS A 122 10.12 -7.87 23.25
C LYS A 122 10.99 -6.63 23.33
N VAL A 123 10.87 -5.73 22.35
CA VAL A 123 11.81 -4.61 22.18
C VAL A 123 11.15 -3.28 22.54
N ALA A 124 10.02 -3.00 21.91
CA ALA A 124 9.28 -1.78 22.01
C ALA A 124 8.88 -1.40 23.44
N PRO A 125 8.49 -2.30 24.37
CA PRO A 125 8.04 -1.93 25.71
C PRO A 125 9.04 -1.09 26.55
N LYS A 126 10.31 -1.04 26.13
CA LYS A 126 11.36 -0.20 26.75
C LYS A 126 11.49 1.19 26.10
N TRP A 127 10.69 1.49 25.09
CA TRP A 127 10.74 2.74 24.34
C TRP A 127 9.73 3.74 24.90
N LYS A 128 10.16 5.00 24.94
CA LYS A 128 9.29 6.15 25.23
C LYS A 128 8.41 6.48 24.03
N ARG A 129 7.28 7.13 24.28
CA ARG A 129 6.30 7.57 23.26
C ARG A 129 6.97 8.40 22.15
N ASP A 130 7.88 9.31 22.48
CA ASP A 130 8.59 10.12 21.48
C ASP A 130 9.40 9.26 20.50
N ARG A 131 10.05 8.20 21.01
CA ARG A 131 10.78 7.26 20.17
C ARG A 131 9.84 6.44 19.28
N ILE A 132 8.69 6.03 19.82
CA ILE A 132 7.64 5.35 19.04
C ILE A 132 7.13 6.25 17.92
N MET A 133 6.85 7.52 18.22
CA MET A 133 6.42 8.50 17.23
C MET A 133 7.49 8.78 16.18
N GLN A 134 8.76 8.85 16.57
CA GLN A 134 9.85 9.06 15.62
C GLN A 134 10.03 7.87 14.66
N LEU A 135 10.00 6.64 15.19
CA LEU A 135 10.13 5.42 14.39
C LEU A 135 8.87 5.14 13.57
N GLY A 136 7.71 5.46 14.10
CA GLY A 136 6.40 5.18 13.52
C GLY A 136 5.95 6.12 12.41
N LYS A 137 6.72 7.17 12.12
CA LYS A 137 6.51 7.99 10.93
C LYS A 137 6.67 7.20 9.62
N GLY A 138 7.30 6.01 9.68
CA GLY A 138 7.76 5.31 8.49
C GLY A 138 8.96 6.05 7.89
N ARG A 139 9.89 5.33 7.27
CA ARG A 139 10.93 6.00 6.47
C ARG A 139 10.37 6.31 5.09
N GLU A 140 10.49 7.56 4.65
CA GLU A 140 10.33 7.87 3.23
C GLU A 140 11.27 6.95 2.44
N SER A 141 10.73 6.22 1.46
CA SER A 141 11.52 5.37 0.56
C SER A 141 12.41 6.25 -0.32
N LYS A 142 13.50 6.77 0.23
CA LYS A 142 14.61 7.30 -0.56
C LYS A 142 15.45 6.10 -0.97
N GLY A 143 15.62 5.95 -2.28
CA GLY A 143 16.23 4.79 -2.92
C GLY A 143 17.48 4.29 -2.18
N ASP A 144 17.53 2.98 -2.00
CA ASP A 144 18.66 2.18 -1.50
C ASP A 144 18.91 2.11 0.01
N GLU A 145 18.10 2.69 0.88
CA GLU A 145 18.19 2.42 2.32
C GLU A 145 17.39 1.19 2.74
N VAL A 146 18.01 0.33 3.57
CA VAL A 146 17.47 -0.95 4.03
C VAL A 146 16.02 -0.81 4.48
N GLY A 147 15.11 -1.30 3.63
CA GLY A 147 13.70 -0.95 3.67
C GLY A 147 13.01 -1.46 4.92
N THR A 148 12.33 -0.57 5.63
CA THR A 148 11.26 -0.99 6.53
C THR A 148 10.19 -1.69 5.70
N GLU A 149 9.62 -2.74 6.24
CA GLU A 149 8.63 -3.54 5.52
C GLU A 149 7.25 -2.91 5.49
N LEU A 150 6.94 -2.15 6.53
CA LEU A 150 5.74 -1.34 6.59
C LEU A 150 6.08 0.04 6.06
N VAL A 151 5.45 0.43 4.96
CA VAL A 151 5.61 1.74 4.34
C VAL A 151 4.25 2.41 4.30
N LYS A 152 4.16 3.63 4.86
CA LYS A 152 2.96 4.46 4.80
C LYS A 152 3.13 5.54 3.74
N THR A 153 2.07 5.79 2.97
CA THR A 153 2.06 6.86 1.96
C THR A 153 1.57 8.18 2.56
N ASP A 154 1.93 9.30 1.95
CA ASP A 154 1.41 10.62 2.32
C ASP A 154 -0.01 10.82 1.74
N SER A 155 -0.96 11.24 2.57
CA SER A 155 -2.33 11.61 2.17
C SER A 155 -2.39 12.78 1.19
N ASN A 156 -1.37 13.63 1.14
CA ASN A 156 -1.32 14.80 0.26
C ASN A 156 -0.82 14.46 -1.15
N GLN A 157 -0.29 13.26 -1.36
CA GLN A 157 0.23 12.84 -2.65
C GLN A 157 -0.92 12.37 -3.55
N LEU A 158 -1.20 13.13 -4.62
CA LEU A 158 -2.29 12.82 -5.56
C LEU A 158 -2.07 11.50 -6.33
N VAL A 159 -0.83 11.18 -6.67
CA VAL A 159 -0.50 9.93 -7.38
C VAL A 159 0.49 9.13 -6.56
N ILE A 160 0.07 7.97 -6.10
CA ILE A 160 0.92 7.01 -5.39
C ILE A 160 1.35 5.95 -6.38
N ASN A 161 2.63 5.98 -6.75
CA ASN A 161 3.19 5.01 -7.69
C ASN A 161 3.22 3.60 -7.09
N LYS A 162 2.94 2.61 -7.93
CA LYS A 162 2.96 1.20 -7.53
C LYS A 162 4.34 0.78 -7.05
N THR A 163 4.38 0.32 -5.81
CA THR A 163 5.55 -0.32 -5.19
C THR A 163 5.19 -1.71 -4.65
N TRP A 164 4.03 -2.23 -5.07
CA TRP A 164 3.40 -3.47 -4.61
C TRP A 164 3.07 -4.40 -5.77
N GLU A 165 2.99 -5.69 -5.49
CA GLU A 165 2.58 -6.72 -6.45
C GLU A 165 1.08 -7.01 -6.37
N ILE A 166 0.47 -6.89 -5.19
CA ILE A 166 -0.95 -7.16 -4.97
C ILE A 166 -1.68 -5.82 -4.73
N GLY A 167 -2.53 -5.42 -5.69
CA GLY A 167 -3.23 -4.12 -5.68
C GLY A 167 -4.29 -4.01 -4.59
N ILE A 168 -4.79 -2.80 -4.35
CA ILE A 168 -5.68 -2.50 -3.21
C ILE A 168 -6.96 -3.36 -3.21
N SER A 169 -7.60 -3.50 -4.36
CA SER A 169 -8.81 -4.32 -4.55
C SER A 169 -8.52 -5.78 -4.89
N ASP A 170 -7.25 -6.16 -5.01
CA ASP A 170 -6.88 -7.52 -5.41
C ASP A 170 -6.87 -8.43 -4.18
N GLU A 171 -7.48 -9.61 -4.31
CA GLU A 171 -7.43 -10.63 -3.27
C GLU A 171 -6.00 -11.13 -3.08
N ILE A 172 -5.64 -11.44 -1.82
CA ILE A 172 -4.36 -12.12 -1.55
C ILE A 172 -4.48 -13.53 -2.14
N PRO A 173 -3.59 -13.93 -3.07
CA PRO A 173 -3.65 -15.26 -3.65
C PRO A 173 -3.45 -16.31 -2.56
N LYS A 174 -4.16 -17.44 -2.67
CA LYS A 174 -4.05 -18.54 -1.68
C LYS A 174 -2.72 -19.30 -1.79
N SER A 175 -2.11 -19.27 -2.98
CA SER A 175 -0.84 -19.95 -3.27
C SER A 175 -0.06 -19.17 -4.34
N LEU A 176 1.25 -19.33 -4.33
CA LEU A 176 2.15 -18.86 -5.39
C LEU A 176 2.78 -20.07 -6.08
N GLU A 177 2.97 -20.01 -7.38
CA GLU A 177 3.79 -21.00 -8.07
C GLU A 177 5.25 -20.55 -7.99
N GLN A 178 6.11 -21.38 -7.40
CA GLN A 178 7.54 -21.11 -7.31
C GLN A 178 8.34 -22.36 -7.64
N SER A 179 9.19 -22.27 -8.65
CA SER A 179 10.15 -23.32 -8.97
C SER A 179 11.28 -23.29 -7.92
N VAL A 180 11.37 -24.34 -7.12
CA VAL A 180 12.45 -24.54 -6.13
C VAL A 180 13.31 -25.74 -6.55
N SER A 181 14.58 -25.79 -6.13
CA SER A 181 15.43 -26.93 -6.43
C SER A 181 14.93 -28.20 -5.74
N SER A 182 15.20 -29.37 -6.32
CA SER A 182 14.77 -30.67 -5.78
C SER A 182 15.33 -31.00 -4.38
N SER A 183 16.38 -30.31 -3.94
CA SER A 183 16.95 -30.43 -2.59
C SER A 183 16.31 -29.51 -1.54
N THR A 184 15.43 -28.59 -1.96
CA THR A 184 14.81 -27.60 -1.07
C THR A 184 13.62 -28.23 -0.33
N ARG A 185 13.75 -28.39 1.00
CA ARG A 185 12.69 -28.95 1.86
C ARG A 185 11.60 -27.94 2.22
N SER A 186 11.97 -26.66 2.27
CA SER A 186 11.05 -25.55 2.54
C SER A 186 11.54 -24.29 1.85
N ALA A 187 10.62 -23.47 1.37
CA ALA A 187 10.92 -22.16 0.81
C ALA A 187 9.96 -21.10 1.39
N VAL A 188 10.41 -19.85 1.39
CA VAL A 188 9.60 -18.70 1.79
C VAL A 188 9.69 -17.65 0.68
N ALA A 189 8.55 -17.08 0.31
CA ALA A 189 8.47 -15.94 -0.59
C ALA A 189 7.67 -14.81 0.06
N PHE A 190 8.00 -13.57 -0.30
CA PHE A 190 7.26 -12.39 0.11
C PHE A 190 6.68 -11.68 -1.12
N ARG A 191 5.49 -11.11 -0.98
CA ARG A 191 4.87 -10.19 -1.94
C ARG A 191 4.32 -9.00 -1.18
N LYS A 192 4.45 -7.79 -1.70
CA LYS A 192 3.89 -6.60 -1.09
C LYS A 192 2.42 -6.44 -1.50
N LYS A 193 1.58 -6.16 -0.51
CA LYS A 193 0.17 -5.79 -0.64
C LYS A 193 0.05 -4.31 -0.25
N VAL A 194 -0.85 -3.60 -0.93
CA VAL A 194 -1.30 -2.27 -0.48
C VAL A 194 -2.71 -2.34 0.08
N MET A 195 -3.00 -1.53 1.11
CA MET A 195 -4.31 -1.40 1.74
C MET A 195 -4.49 0.03 2.26
N ASP A 196 -5.74 0.51 2.37
CA ASP A 196 -6.05 1.73 3.13
C ASP A 196 -5.51 1.61 4.57
N ALA A 197 -4.95 2.69 5.12
CA ALA A 197 -4.26 2.66 6.40
C ALA A 197 -5.18 2.26 7.57
N LYS A 198 -6.46 2.69 7.56
CA LYS A 198 -7.42 2.33 8.61
C LYS A 198 -7.80 0.86 8.50
N MET A 199 -8.03 0.38 7.28
CA MET A 199 -8.27 -1.04 7.03
C MET A 199 -7.07 -1.90 7.41
N PHE A 200 -5.85 -1.38 7.21
CA PHE A 200 -4.63 -2.07 7.64
C PHE A 200 -4.54 -2.21 9.17
N VAL A 201 -4.95 -1.21 9.95
CA VAL A 201 -5.02 -1.34 11.42
C VAL A 201 -5.96 -2.48 11.83
N LEU A 202 -7.13 -2.59 11.18
CA LEU A 202 -8.08 -3.68 11.42
C LEU A 202 -7.48 -5.04 11.03
N PHE A 203 -6.90 -5.14 9.83
CA PHE A 203 -6.20 -6.34 9.37
C PHE A 203 -5.09 -6.77 10.35
N ALA A 204 -4.26 -5.82 10.79
CA ALA A 204 -3.18 -6.06 11.73
C ALA A 204 -3.70 -6.58 13.09
N SER A 205 -4.84 -6.06 13.56
CA SER A 205 -5.44 -6.46 14.84
C SER A 205 -5.98 -7.89 14.87
N ILE A 206 -6.37 -8.43 13.71
CA ILE A 206 -6.89 -9.81 13.57
C ILE A 206 -5.82 -10.80 13.07
N SER A 207 -4.67 -10.29 12.63
CA SER A 207 -3.54 -11.12 12.20
C SER A 207 -2.68 -11.52 13.39
N ASP A 208 -2.07 -12.71 13.34
CA ASP A 208 -1.10 -13.16 14.37
C ASP A 208 0.30 -12.53 14.22
N SER A 209 0.43 -11.62 13.25
CA SER A 209 1.69 -11.16 12.67
C SER A 209 2.12 -9.80 13.20
N TYR A 210 1.12 -9.00 13.54
CA TYR A 210 1.26 -7.65 14.02
C TYR A 210 0.67 -7.53 15.41
N THR A 211 1.14 -6.54 16.14
CA THR A 211 0.53 -6.09 17.38
C THR A 211 0.05 -4.67 17.17
N VAL A 212 -1.20 -4.42 17.59
CA VAL A 212 -1.83 -3.11 17.57
C VAL A 212 -2.01 -2.65 19.01
N GLN A 213 -1.47 -1.49 19.35
CA GLN A 213 -1.64 -0.86 20.67
C GLN A 213 -2.05 0.60 20.51
N ARG A 214 -2.75 1.16 21.50
CA ARG A 214 -3.04 2.59 21.52
C ARG A 214 -1.76 3.36 21.79
N LEU A 215 -1.51 4.44 21.07
CA LEU A 215 -0.36 5.32 21.33
C LEU A 215 -0.36 5.87 22.76
N SER A 216 -1.55 6.07 23.35
CA SER A 216 -1.72 6.53 24.72
C SER A 216 -1.26 5.54 25.79
N SER A 217 -1.03 4.26 25.47
CA SER A 217 -0.51 3.27 26.44
C SER A 217 0.99 3.37 26.66
N TRP A 218 1.67 4.23 25.91
CA TRP A 218 3.12 4.44 25.97
C TRP A 218 3.45 5.59 26.93
N GLU A 219 4.45 5.40 27.79
CA GLU A 219 4.97 6.42 28.69
C GLU A 219 5.71 7.53 27.94
N ASP A 220 5.66 8.76 28.45
CA ASP A 220 6.43 9.91 27.95
C ASP A 220 7.92 9.81 28.32
#